data_AF-A0A3D1YP41-F1
#
_entry.id   AF-A0A3D1YP41-F1
#
_cell.length_a   1.000
_cell.length_b   1.000
_cell.length_c   1.000
_cell.angle_alpha   90.00
_cell.angle_beta   90.00
_cell.angle_gamma   90.00
#
_symmetry.space_group_name_H-M   'P 1'
#
loop_
_entity.id
_entity.type
_entity.pdbx_description
1 polymer ?
#
loop_
_entity_poly.entity_id
_entity_poly.type
_entity_poly.pdbx_seq_one_letter_code
_entity_poly.pdbx_strand_id
1 'polypeptide(L)'
;MITAYIDFKSLDCFLAVSPILKLAADCETPVSWQPYGSKERALPTEVASESVTQTHHRVRAESERRLQQHYARLRGLHIDPSRGQIDTSAALEWLAGLEGDTSSFVSRLFTAHWIDHTDINDPTFLKELTAQCGLRRTVDAVDLSSIEREAEDKGLFDAPTFFIDGQMFMGRAHIPLMQQLLADRCDH
;
A
#
# COMPACT_ATOMS: atom_id res chain seq x y z
N MET A 1 14.80 9.93 2.38
CA MET A 1 14.20 8.62 2.03
C MET A 1 12.73 8.66 2.43
N ILE A 2 11.86 8.09 1.60
CA ILE A 2 10.43 7.92 1.92
C ILE A 2 10.24 6.48 2.41
N THR A 3 9.78 6.27 3.63
CA THR A 3 9.34 4.92 4.06
C THR A 3 7.86 4.79 3.76
N ALA A 4 7.47 3.80 2.95
CA ALA A 4 6.10 3.61 2.48
C ALA A 4 5.54 2.26 2.96
N TYR A 5 4.61 2.30 3.90
CA TYR A 5 3.86 1.13 4.35
C TYR A 5 2.69 0.87 3.41
N ILE A 6 2.62 -0.35 2.87
CA ILE A 6 1.68 -0.74 1.83
C ILE A 6 1.00 -2.08 2.12
N ASP A 7 -0.21 -2.19 1.59
CA ASP A 7 -0.97 -3.43 1.52
C ASP A 7 -1.36 -3.72 0.07
N PHE A 8 -1.06 -4.92 -0.45
CA PHE A 8 -1.34 -5.26 -1.84
C PHE A 8 -2.85 -5.33 -2.14
N LYS A 9 -3.68 -5.67 -1.16
CA LYS A 9 -5.15 -5.66 -1.30
C LYS A 9 -5.77 -4.27 -1.15
N SER A 10 -4.99 -3.22 -0.86
CA SER A 10 -5.49 -1.84 -0.76
C SER A 10 -5.48 -1.13 -2.11
N LEU A 11 -6.66 -0.74 -2.60
CA LEU A 11 -6.79 0.02 -3.84
C LEU A 11 -6.15 1.41 -3.71
N ASP A 12 -6.23 2.03 -2.53
CA ASP A 12 -5.55 3.30 -2.31
C ASP A 12 -4.03 3.16 -2.35
N CYS A 13 -3.46 2.03 -1.89
CA CYS A 13 -2.03 1.74 -2.09
C CYS A 13 -1.70 1.66 -3.58
N PHE A 14 -2.46 0.89 -4.36
CA PHE A 14 -2.24 0.79 -5.81
C PHE A 14 -2.30 2.16 -6.50
N LEU A 15 -3.29 2.98 -6.15
CA LEU A 15 -3.43 4.33 -6.68
C LEU A 15 -2.31 5.28 -6.22
N ALA A 16 -1.62 4.97 -5.12
CA ALA A 16 -0.51 5.76 -4.59
C ALA A 16 0.86 5.40 -5.21
N VAL A 17 1.05 4.18 -5.73
CA VAL A 17 2.36 3.71 -6.25
C VAL A 17 2.93 4.65 -7.30
N SER A 18 2.20 4.92 -8.38
CA SER A 18 2.71 5.76 -9.48
C SER A 18 3.04 7.19 -9.03
N PRO A 19 2.17 7.90 -8.28
CA PRO A 19 2.50 9.19 -7.70
C PRO A 19 3.73 9.18 -6.77
N ILE A 20 3.88 8.16 -5.92
CA ILE A 20 5.02 8.06 -5.01
C ILE A 20 6.32 7.80 -5.75
N LEU A 21 6.33 6.92 -6.75
CA LEU A 21 7.50 6.68 -7.59
C LEU A 21 7.89 7.94 -8.38
N LYS A 22 6.91 8.70 -8.88
CA LYS A 22 7.16 9.99 -9.51
C LYS A 22 7.78 10.98 -8.53
N LEU A 23 7.21 11.12 -7.34
CA LEU A 23 7.73 11.98 -6.28
C LEU A 23 9.17 11.62 -5.92
N ALA A 24 9.44 10.34 -5.72
CA ALA A 24 10.77 9.82 -5.42
C ALA A 24 11.80 10.17 -6.50
N ALA A 25 11.42 10.03 -7.78
CA ALA A 25 12.28 10.40 -8.91
C ALA A 25 12.49 11.92 -9.00
N ASP A 26 11.41 12.71 -8.90
CA ASP A 26 11.45 14.17 -9.02
C ASP A 26 12.29 14.83 -7.90
N CYS A 27 12.32 14.21 -6.71
CA CYS A 27 13.06 14.71 -5.53
C CYS A 27 14.31 13.89 -5.19
N GLU A 28 14.80 13.04 -6.11
CA GLU A 28 15.97 12.16 -5.92
C GLU A 28 16.00 11.42 -4.57
N THR A 29 14.81 11.02 -4.10
CA THR A 29 14.62 10.47 -2.76
C THR A 29 14.18 9.01 -2.87
N PRO A 30 14.98 8.03 -2.41
CA PRO A 30 14.62 6.63 -2.53
C PRO A 30 13.40 6.28 -1.68
N VAL A 31 12.65 5.27 -2.11
CA VAL A 31 11.51 4.70 -1.37
C VAL A 31 11.91 3.38 -0.74
N SER A 32 11.68 3.26 0.56
CA SER A 32 11.75 2.00 1.29
C SER A 32 10.32 1.47 1.48
N TRP A 33 9.96 0.42 0.74
CA TRP A 33 8.65 -0.20 0.82
C TRP A 33 8.59 -1.18 1.99
N GLN A 34 7.58 -1.01 2.84
CA GLN A 34 7.36 -1.83 4.03
C GLN A 34 5.99 -2.50 3.93
N PRO A 35 5.86 -3.79 4.25
CA PRO A 35 4.57 -4.46 4.26
C PRO A 35 3.74 -4.00 5.47
N TYR A 36 2.43 -3.90 5.29
CA TYR A 36 1.47 -3.72 6.38
C TYR A 36 0.13 -4.33 5.98
N GLY A 37 -0.31 -5.38 6.67
CA GLY A 37 -1.62 -5.98 6.48
C GLY A 37 -2.69 -5.07 7.07
N SER A 38 -3.26 -4.18 6.25
CA SER A 38 -4.37 -3.33 6.67
C SER A 38 -5.54 -4.22 7.09
N LYS A 39 -5.96 -4.05 8.34
CA LYS A 39 -7.11 -4.76 8.89
C LYS A 39 -8.35 -4.03 8.41
N GLU A 40 -9.24 -4.72 7.69
CA GLU A 40 -10.56 -4.16 7.42
C GLU A 40 -11.19 -3.83 8.78
N ARG A 41 -11.60 -2.57 8.96
CA ARG A 41 -12.46 -2.20 10.09
C ARG A 41 -13.71 -3.04 9.92
N ALA A 42 -13.88 -4.07 10.76
CA ALA A 42 -15.01 -4.97 10.70
C ALA A 42 -16.29 -4.15 10.54
N LEU A 43 -16.93 -4.25 9.37
CA LEU A 43 -18.26 -3.68 9.18
C LEU A 43 -19.16 -4.41 10.17
N PRO A 44 -19.72 -3.74 11.19
CA PRO A 44 -20.58 -4.42 12.13
C PRO A 44 -21.78 -4.97 11.35
N THR A 45 -22.02 -6.27 11.50
CA THR A 45 -23.16 -6.96 10.89
C THR A 45 -24.44 -6.16 11.11
N GLU A 46 -25.24 -5.99 10.06
CA GLU A 46 -26.53 -5.30 10.10
C GLU A 46 -27.42 -5.98 11.15
N VAL A 47 -27.46 -5.43 12.35
CA VAL A 47 -28.39 -5.81 13.42
C VAL A 47 -29.61 -4.89 13.33
N ALA A 48 -30.79 -5.43 13.65
CA ALA A 48 -32.09 -4.76 13.50
C ALA A 48 -32.21 -3.38 14.20
N SER A 49 -31.24 -3.00 15.01
CA SER A 49 -31.00 -1.63 15.45
C SER A 49 -29.55 -1.23 15.16
N GLU A 50 -29.29 -0.59 14.01
CA GLU A 50 -27.99 0.04 13.76
C GLU A 50 -27.75 1.12 14.85
N SER A 51 -26.60 1.08 15.53
CA SER A 51 -26.17 2.23 16.32
C SER A 51 -25.71 3.35 15.38
N VAL A 52 -25.85 4.61 15.79
CA VAL A 52 -25.40 5.79 15.00
C VAL A 52 -23.94 5.64 14.54
N THR A 53 -23.09 5.04 15.39
CA THR A 53 -21.69 4.70 15.07
C THR A 53 -21.56 3.73 13.91
N GLN A 54 -22.40 2.67 13.87
CA GLN A 54 -22.40 1.66 12.80
C GLN A 54 -22.79 2.27 11.45
N THR A 55 -23.84 3.10 11.44
CA THR A 55 -24.27 3.83 10.24
C THR A 55 -23.16 4.77 9.73
N HIS A 56 -22.49 5.51 10.63
CA HIS A 56 -21.37 6.37 10.24
C HIS A 56 -20.18 5.62 9.63
N HIS A 57 -19.81 4.45 10.19
CA HIS A 57 -18.72 3.64 9.63
C HIS A 57 -19.06 3.11 8.23
N ARG A 58 -20.28 2.58 8.05
CA ARG A 58 -20.74 2.08 6.75
C ARG A 58 -20.75 3.19 5.68
N VAL A 59 -21.31 4.34 6.01
CA VAL A 59 -21.38 5.50 5.10
C VAL A 59 -19.99 6.01 4.74
N ARG A 60 -19.05 6.05 5.69
CA ARG A 60 -17.66 6.43 5.42
C ARG A 60 -16.96 5.45 4.48
N ALA A 61 -17.03 4.16 4.76
CA ALA A 61 -16.43 3.13 3.93
C ALA A 61 -17.01 3.14 2.50
N GLU A 62 -18.32 3.36 2.36
CA GLU A 62 -18.95 3.52 1.04
C GLU A 62 -18.46 4.78 0.31
N SER A 63 -18.35 5.90 1.01
CA SER A 63 -17.82 7.15 0.46
C SER A 63 -16.36 6.99 0.00
N GLU A 64 -15.52 6.35 0.80
CA GLU A 64 -14.12 6.06 0.49
C GLU A 64 -14.01 5.17 -0.76
N ARG A 65 -14.79 4.08 -0.82
CA ARG A 65 -14.84 3.19 -2.00
C ARG A 65 -15.26 3.92 -3.27
N ARG A 66 -16.31 4.75 -3.19
CA ARG A 66 -16.77 5.57 -4.33
C ARG A 66 -15.67 6.53 -4.81
N LEU A 67 -14.93 7.12 -3.89
CA LEU A 67 -13.81 8.00 -4.20
C LEU A 67 -12.67 7.24 -4.89
N GLN A 68 -12.25 6.10 -4.33
CA GLN A 68 -11.22 5.23 -4.93
C GLN A 68 -11.58 4.83 -6.38
N GLN A 69 -12.83 4.39 -6.60
CA GLN A 69 -13.34 4.05 -7.94
C GLN A 69 -13.37 5.25 -8.87
N HIS A 70 -13.69 6.45 -8.36
CA HIS A 70 -13.63 7.67 -9.16
C HIS A 70 -12.20 7.97 -9.63
N TYR A 71 -11.21 7.87 -8.74
CA TYR A 71 -9.80 8.06 -9.11
C TYR A 71 -9.30 7.01 -10.11
N ALA A 72 -9.68 5.74 -9.94
CA ALA A 72 -9.35 4.70 -10.90
C ALA A 72 -9.92 5.00 -12.30
N ARG A 73 -11.19 5.40 -12.38
CA ARG A 73 -11.83 5.79 -13.65
C ARG A 73 -11.17 6.99 -14.31
N LEU A 74 -10.77 8.02 -13.54
CA LEU A 74 -10.03 9.16 -14.08
C LEU A 74 -8.68 8.75 -14.72
N ARG A 75 -8.12 7.61 -14.30
CA ARG A 75 -6.89 7.02 -14.86
C ARG A 75 -7.15 5.97 -15.95
N GLY A 76 -8.42 5.76 -16.35
CA GLY A 76 -8.80 4.74 -17.33
C GLY A 76 -8.62 3.30 -16.82
N LEU A 77 -8.55 3.10 -15.50
CA LEU A 77 -8.38 1.77 -14.90
C LEU A 77 -9.73 1.12 -14.66
N HIS A 78 -9.88 -0.12 -15.14
CA HIS A 78 -11.01 -0.99 -14.83
C HIS A 78 -10.66 -1.83 -13.61
N ILE A 79 -11.24 -1.49 -12.46
CA ILE A 79 -10.92 -2.14 -11.19
C ILE A 79 -12.06 -3.08 -10.79
N ASP A 80 -11.70 -4.35 -10.55
CA ASP A 80 -12.57 -5.28 -9.83
C ASP A 80 -12.42 -5.07 -8.31
N PRO A 81 -13.46 -4.58 -7.61
CA PRO A 81 -13.40 -4.37 -6.17
C PRO A 81 -13.24 -5.67 -5.36
N SER A 82 -13.57 -6.84 -5.93
CA SER A 82 -13.42 -8.14 -5.25
C SER A 82 -11.96 -8.45 -4.90
N ARG A 83 -11.02 -7.86 -5.66
CA ARG A 83 -9.58 -8.02 -5.44
C ARG A 83 -9.13 -7.56 -4.07
N GLY A 84 -9.77 -6.53 -3.51
CA GLY A 84 -9.46 -6.06 -2.15
C GLY A 84 -9.84 -7.04 -1.02
N GLN A 85 -10.56 -8.13 -1.34
CA GLN A 85 -10.93 -9.19 -0.40
C GLN A 85 -9.98 -10.39 -0.44
N ILE A 86 -9.05 -10.42 -1.40
CA ILE A 86 -8.09 -11.51 -1.54
C ILE A 86 -7.02 -11.35 -0.45
N ASP A 87 -6.67 -12.45 0.21
CA ASP A 87 -5.52 -12.47 1.11
C ASP A 87 -4.23 -12.19 0.33
N THR A 88 -3.38 -11.33 0.85
CA THR A 88 -2.09 -10.97 0.23
C THR A 88 -0.93 -11.16 1.20
N SER A 89 -1.11 -11.98 2.23
CA SER A 89 -0.16 -12.13 3.33
C SER A 89 1.16 -12.72 2.84
N ALA A 90 1.13 -13.74 1.97
CA ALA A 90 2.34 -14.34 1.41
C ALA A 90 3.13 -13.35 0.53
N ALA A 91 2.45 -12.50 -0.23
CA ALA A 91 3.08 -11.44 -1.00
C ALA A 91 3.75 -10.36 -0.11
N LEU A 92 3.10 -10.00 1.00
CA LEU A 92 3.64 -9.04 1.99
C LEU A 92 4.88 -9.62 2.70
N GLU A 93 4.82 -10.88 3.13
CA GLU A 93 5.98 -11.59 3.69
C GLU A 93 7.11 -11.72 2.67
N TRP A 94 6.78 -11.95 1.40
CA TRP A 94 7.77 -12.03 0.34
C TRP A 94 8.51 -10.70 0.17
N LEU A 95 7.77 -9.58 0.08
CA LEU A 95 8.34 -8.23 -0.01
C LEU A 95 9.32 -7.94 1.12
N ALA A 96 8.94 -8.28 2.35
CA ALA A 96 9.74 -8.05 3.55
C ALA A 96 11.10 -8.75 3.54
N GLY A 97 11.20 -9.87 2.81
CA GLY A 97 12.44 -10.65 2.68
C GLY A 97 13.33 -10.20 1.53
N LEU A 98 12.95 -9.19 0.75
CA LEU A 98 13.73 -8.69 -0.37
C LEU A 98 14.74 -7.62 0.07
N GLU A 99 15.92 -7.65 -0.55
CA GLU A 99 16.95 -6.62 -0.38
C GLU A 99 17.13 -5.81 -1.67
N GLY A 100 17.36 -4.50 -1.52
CA GLY A 100 17.59 -3.56 -2.63
C GLY A 100 16.39 -2.67 -2.91
N ASP A 101 16.40 -2.00 -4.07
CA ASP A 101 15.28 -1.16 -4.51
C ASP A 101 14.12 -2.02 -5.03
N THR A 102 13.13 -2.24 -4.17
CA THR A 102 11.95 -3.06 -4.46
C THR A 102 10.87 -2.32 -5.26
N SER A 103 11.12 -1.08 -5.70
CA SER A 103 10.13 -0.23 -6.39
C SER A 103 9.55 -0.87 -7.66
N SER A 104 10.40 -1.47 -8.50
CA SER A 104 9.94 -2.18 -9.71
C SER A 104 9.10 -3.41 -9.36
N PHE A 105 9.50 -4.16 -8.33
CA PHE A 105 8.78 -5.33 -7.85
C PHE A 105 7.39 -4.95 -7.33
N VAL A 106 7.31 -3.97 -6.43
CA VAL A 106 6.05 -3.47 -5.84
C VAL A 106 5.09 -2.99 -6.94
N SER A 107 5.57 -2.17 -7.87
CA SER A 107 4.74 -1.64 -8.97
C SER A 107 4.16 -2.74 -9.87
N ARG A 108 5.00 -3.73 -10.23
CA ARG A 108 4.56 -4.88 -11.03
C ARG A 108 3.62 -5.79 -10.25
N LEU A 109 3.86 -6.01 -8.96
CA LEU A 109 3.01 -6.90 -8.15
C LEU A 109 1.62 -6.30 -7.94
N PHE A 110 1.52 -4.98 -7.72
CA PHE A 110 0.24 -4.29 -7.69
C PHE A 110 -0.51 -4.38 -9.03
N THR A 111 0.20 -4.22 -10.16
CA THR A 111 -0.40 -4.36 -11.50
C THR A 111 -0.91 -5.78 -11.72
N ALA A 112 -0.09 -6.78 -11.38
CA ALA A 112 -0.45 -8.20 -11.45
C ALA A 112 -1.71 -8.50 -10.62
N HIS A 113 -1.83 -7.89 -9.43
CA HIS A 113 -2.98 -8.08 -8.57
C HIS A 113 -4.25 -7.36 -9.07
N TRP A 114 -4.17 -6.07 -9.36
CA TRP A 114 -5.35 -5.22 -9.61
C TRP A 114 -5.82 -5.22 -11.05
N ILE A 115 -4.91 -5.44 -12.00
CA ILE A 115 -5.17 -5.34 -13.45
C ILE A 115 -5.15 -6.71 -14.09
N ASP A 116 -4.08 -7.48 -13.88
CA ASP A 116 -3.92 -8.78 -14.55
C ASP A 116 -4.66 -9.92 -13.81
N HIS A 117 -5.20 -9.62 -12.63
CA HIS A 117 -5.89 -10.57 -11.75
C HIS A 117 -5.09 -11.84 -11.41
N THR A 118 -3.77 -11.75 -11.46
CA THR A 118 -2.83 -12.82 -11.16
C THR A 118 -2.89 -13.19 -9.67
N ASP A 119 -2.65 -14.47 -9.36
CA ASP A 119 -2.42 -14.90 -7.98
C ASP A 119 -1.02 -14.46 -7.52
N ILE A 120 -0.98 -13.39 -6.75
CA ILE A 120 0.28 -12.81 -6.25
C ILE A 120 0.85 -13.55 -5.04
N ASN A 121 0.18 -14.59 -4.54
CA ASN A 121 0.70 -15.44 -3.48
C ASN A 121 1.41 -16.70 -4.03
N ASP A 122 1.36 -16.95 -5.34
CA ASP A 122 2.08 -18.07 -5.94
C ASP A 122 3.60 -17.88 -5.79
N PRO A 123 4.30 -18.77 -5.07
CA PRO A 123 5.74 -18.67 -4.89
C PRO A 123 6.52 -18.80 -6.20
N THR A 124 5.97 -19.44 -7.24
CA THR A 124 6.63 -19.54 -8.55
C THR A 124 6.64 -18.17 -9.22
N PHE A 125 5.47 -17.54 -9.34
CA PHE A 125 5.33 -16.18 -9.83
C PHE A 125 6.18 -15.17 -9.06
N LEU A 126 6.17 -15.22 -7.71
CA LEU A 126 6.97 -14.32 -6.88
C LEU A 126 8.48 -14.47 -7.12
N LYS A 127 8.98 -15.70 -7.28
CA LYS A 127 10.39 -15.98 -7.60
C LYS A 127 10.77 -15.43 -8.97
N GLU A 128 9.94 -15.68 -9.98
CA GLU A 128 10.17 -15.18 -11.34
C GLU A 128 10.20 -13.66 -11.38
N LEU A 129 9.22 -13.00 -10.75
CA LEU A 129 9.15 -11.54 -10.69
C LEU A 129 10.36 -10.95 -9.95
N THR A 130 10.78 -11.59 -8.84
CA THR A 130 11.98 -11.19 -8.09
C THR A 130 13.22 -11.22 -8.98
N ALA A 131 13.42 -12.32 -9.73
CA ALA A 131 14.55 -12.48 -10.65
C ALA A 131 14.52 -11.44 -11.80
N GLN A 132 13.34 -11.18 -12.37
CA GLN A 132 13.16 -10.16 -13.41
C GLN A 132 13.49 -8.75 -12.92
N CYS A 133 13.29 -8.48 -11.63
CA CYS A 133 13.66 -7.19 -11.02
C CYS A 133 15.13 -7.13 -10.57
N GLY A 134 15.91 -8.20 -10.76
CA GLY A 134 17.31 -8.26 -10.31
C GLY A 134 17.48 -8.27 -8.79
N LEU A 135 16.42 -8.62 -8.05
CA LEU A 135 16.39 -8.62 -6.59
C LEU A 135 16.85 -9.95 -6.04
N ARG A 136 17.21 -9.94 -4.75
CA ARG A 136 17.54 -11.15 -3.99
C ARG A 136 16.65 -11.21 -2.76
N ARG A 137 16.19 -12.41 -2.46
CA ARG A 137 15.52 -12.70 -1.19
C ARG A 137 16.56 -13.18 -0.20
N THR A 138 16.68 -12.50 0.93
CA THR A 138 17.71 -12.76 1.96
C THR A 138 17.14 -13.44 3.19
N VAL A 139 15.82 -13.33 3.40
CA VAL A 139 15.13 -13.91 4.55
C VAL A 139 14.03 -14.83 4.06
N ASP A 140 14.05 -16.08 4.51
CA ASP A 140 13.06 -17.07 4.10
C ASP A 140 11.77 -17.02 4.92
N ALA A 141 11.88 -16.70 6.21
CA ALA A 141 10.77 -16.56 7.14
C ALA A 141 10.81 -15.17 7.77
N VAL A 142 9.78 -14.37 7.50
CA VAL A 142 9.63 -13.02 8.03
C VAL A 142 8.54 -13.04 9.08
N ASP A 143 8.81 -12.45 10.24
CA ASP A 143 7.76 -12.15 11.22
C ASP A 143 7.05 -10.85 10.84
N LEU A 144 6.04 -10.96 9.97
CA LEU A 144 5.23 -9.82 9.54
C LEU A 144 4.56 -9.12 10.74
N SER A 145 4.16 -9.89 11.77
CA SER A 145 3.50 -9.35 12.96
C SER A 145 4.39 -8.40 13.76
N SER A 146 5.70 -8.65 13.80
CA SER A 146 6.66 -7.74 14.44
C SER A 146 6.79 -6.43 13.66
N ILE A 147 6.85 -6.50 12.32
CA ILE A 147 6.93 -5.31 11.45
C ILE A 147 5.67 -4.46 11.62
N GLU A 148 4.50 -5.09 11.64
CA GLU A 148 3.21 -4.41 11.85
C GLU A 148 3.14 -3.76 13.22
N ARG A 149 3.54 -4.46 14.29
CA ARG A 149 3.54 -3.91 15.65
C ARG A 149 4.46 -2.69 15.78
N GLU A 150 5.66 -2.74 15.20
CA GLU A 150 6.57 -1.59 15.18
C GLU A 150 6.00 -0.38 14.41
N ALA A 151 5.16 -0.62 13.40
CA ALA A 151 4.45 0.42 12.69
C ALA A 151 3.29 0.98 13.55
N GLU A 152 2.51 0.09 14.19
CA GLU A 152 1.42 0.45 15.10
C GLU A 152 1.91 1.28 16.30
N ASP A 153 3.09 0.96 16.86
CA ASP A 153 3.74 1.73 17.93
C ASP A 153 4.10 3.17 17.50
N LYS A 154 4.25 3.42 16.20
CA LYS A 154 4.45 4.76 15.61
C LYS A 154 3.12 5.47 15.28
N GLY A 155 1.99 4.86 15.59
CA GLY A 155 0.65 5.40 15.36
C GLY A 155 0.03 5.04 13.99
N LEU A 156 0.67 4.15 13.22
CA LEU A 156 0.13 3.67 11.95
C LEU A 156 -1.00 2.68 12.20
N PHE A 157 -2.13 2.84 11.51
CA PHE A 157 -3.26 1.90 11.59
C PHE A 157 -3.89 1.59 10.21
N ASP A 158 -3.33 2.14 9.13
CA ASP A 158 -3.87 1.98 7.78
C ASP A 158 -2.78 2.15 6.71
N ALA A 159 -3.06 1.69 5.49
CA ALA A 159 -2.18 1.79 4.34
C ALA A 159 -2.90 2.37 3.10
N PRO A 160 -2.27 3.28 2.33
CA PRO A 160 -0.85 3.59 2.37
C PRO A 160 -0.51 4.63 3.43
N THR A 161 0.61 4.45 4.13
CA THR A 161 1.15 5.45 5.06
C THR A 161 2.62 5.70 4.76
N PHE A 162 3.03 6.96 4.78
CA PHE A 162 4.38 7.38 4.43
C PHE A 162 5.06 8.06 5.61
N PHE A 163 6.37 7.84 5.76
CA PHE A 163 7.22 8.59 6.67
C PHE A 163 8.33 9.31 5.90
N ILE A 164 8.52 10.59 6.22
CA ILE A 164 9.63 11.42 5.73
C ILE A 164 10.18 12.18 6.94
N ASP A 165 11.46 12.03 7.25
CA ASP A 165 12.15 12.70 8.37
C ASP A 165 11.38 12.62 9.72
N GLY A 166 10.76 11.46 10.00
CA GLY A 166 9.98 11.22 11.22
C GLY A 166 8.54 11.75 11.20
N GLN A 167 8.14 12.47 10.15
CA GLN A 167 6.75 12.92 9.95
C GLN A 167 5.92 11.83 9.28
N MET A 168 4.71 11.56 9.79
CA MET A 168 3.78 10.55 9.28
C MET A 168 2.70 11.19 8.39
N PHE A 169 2.46 10.59 7.22
CA PHE A 169 1.43 10.99 6.27
C PHE A 169 0.55 9.78 5.91
N MET A 170 -0.66 9.72 6.46
CA MET A 170 -1.57 8.59 6.28
C MET A 170 -2.55 8.84 5.14
N GLY A 171 -2.44 8.05 4.08
CA GLY A 171 -3.26 8.15 2.88
C GLY A 171 -2.64 9.00 1.78
N ARG A 172 -2.97 8.65 0.54
CA ARG A 172 -2.41 9.26 -0.68
C ARG A 172 -2.73 10.74 -0.88
N ALA A 173 -3.71 11.28 -0.15
CA ALA A 173 -4.11 12.68 -0.26
C ALA A 173 -2.98 13.65 0.17
N HIS A 174 -2.01 13.17 0.94
CA HIS A 174 -0.89 13.97 1.44
C HIS A 174 0.32 14.03 0.51
N ILE A 175 0.32 13.32 -0.63
CA ILE A 175 1.44 13.31 -1.57
C ILE A 175 1.84 14.72 -2.04
N PRO A 176 0.91 15.66 -2.33
CA PRO A 176 1.29 17.04 -2.66
C PRO A 176 2.05 17.75 -1.52
N LEU A 177 1.67 17.51 -0.26
CA LEU A 177 2.38 18.08 0.89
C LEU A 177 3.76 17.44 1.07
N MET A 178 3.87 16.13 0.87
CA MET A 178 5.15 15.41 0.87
C MET A 178 6.09 15.96 -0.21
N GLN A 179 5.55 16.32 -1.39
CA GLN A 179 6.32 16.95 -2.47
C GLN A 179 6.89 18.29 -2.06
N GLN A 180 6.09 19.16 -1.42
CA GLN A 180 6.58 20.44 -0.91
C GLN A 180 7.69 20.24 0.13
N LEU A 181 7.46 19.36 1.09
CA LEU A 181 8.45 19.03 2.13
C LEU A 181 9.80 18.56 1.53
N LEU A 182 9.77 17.74 0.48
CA LEU A 182 10.98 17.24 -0.16
C LEU A 182 11.64 18.29 -1.06
N ALA A 183 10.87 19.12 -1.76
CA ALA A 183 11.40 20.20 -2.59
C ALA A 183 12.14 21.25 -1.75
N ASP A 184 11.57 21.67 -0.62
CA ASP A 184 12.17 22.67 0.27
C ASP A 184 13.54 22.22 0.84
N ARG A 185 13.80 20.91 0.87
CA ARG A 185 15.08 20.32 1.29
C ARG A 185 16.16 20.39 0.22
N CYS A 186 15.79 20.43 -1.06
CA CYS A 186 16.76 20.56 -2.16
C CYS A 186 17.28 22.00 -2.29
N ASP A 187 16.53 22.98 -1.77
CA ASP A 187 16.86 24.40 -1.83
C ASP A 187 17.78 24.89 -0.67
N HIS A 188 18.14 24.00 0.26
CA HIS A 188 19.00 24.29 1.43
C HIS A 188 20.26 23.41 1.44
#